data_AF-A0AA35WML2-F1
#
_entry.id   AF-A0AA35WML2-F1
#
_cell.length_a   1.000
_cell.length_b   1.000
_cell.length_c   1.000
_cell.angle_alpha   90.00
_cell.angle_beta   90.00
_cell.angle_gamma   90.00
#
_symmetry.space_group_name_H-M   'P 1'
#
loop_
_entity.id
_entity.type
_entity.pdbx_description
1 polymer ?
#
loop_
_entity_poly.entity_id
_entity_poly.type
_entity_poly.pdbx_seq_one_letter_code
_entity_poly.pdbx_strand_id
1 'polypeptide(L)'
;MWVKPQEIMINNTILWTTEVSNTFFCLQKRRGHGEHKGGITGLFISTLDHMRDAKPPSYRILLQTPVSDFSYVVSVAGNHQEITSDWLWLQENLLETLGGWAGQGVWPG
;
A
#
# COMPACT_ATOMS: atom_id res chain seq x y z
N MET A 1 8.81 0.33 -7.02
CA MET A 1 9.03 -0.87 -7.86
C MET A 1 7.77 -1.71 -7.86
N TRP A 2 7.22 -2.00 -9.04
CA TRP A 2 6.05 -2.86 -9.21
C TRP A 2 6.30 -4.25 -8.64
N VAL A 3 5.29 -4.78 -7.96
CA VAL A 3 5.32 -6.14 -7.41
C VAL A 3 4.15 -6.93 -7.97
N LYS A 4 4.28 -8.26 -7.94
CA LYS A 4 3.12 -9.12 -8.19
C LYS A 4 2.04 -8.78 -7.15
N PRO A 5 0.78 -8.52 -7.57
CA PRO A 5 -0.30 -8.20 -6.64
C PRO A 5 -0.39 -9.24 -5.53
N GLN A 6 -0.17 -8.80 -4.29
CA GLN A 6 -0.29 -9.64 -3.12
C GLN A 6 -1.51 -9.21 -2.31
N GLU A 7 -2.39 -10.17 -2.06
CA GLU A 7 -3.59 -9.95 -1.24
C GLU A 7 -3.21 -9.68 0.22
N ILE A 8 -3.76 -8.61 0.77
CA ILE A 8 -3.62 -8.25 2.17
C ILE A 8 -5.00 -7.94 2.74
N MET A 9 -5.24 -8.36 3.98
CA MET A 9 -6.43 -7.93 4.71
C MET A 9 -6.28 -6.47 5.13
N ILE A 10 -7.36 -5.69 5.03
CA ILE A 10 -7.39 -4.28 5.45
C ILE A 10 -6.91 -4.13 6.92
N ASN A 11 -7.22 -5.11 7.77
CA ASN A 11 -6.84 -5.16 9.18
C ASN A 11 -5.31 -5.15 9.40
N ASN A 12 -4.53 -5.63 8.42
CA ASN A 12 -3.06 -5.65 8.44
C ASN A 12 -2.44 -4.28 8.06
N THR A 13 -3.24 -3.22 7.96
CA THR A 13 -2.83 -1.87 7.55
C THR A 13 -2.59 -0.92 8.73
N ILE A 14 -2.86 -1.33 9.97
CA ILE A 14 -2.72 -0.49 11.18
C ILE A 14 -1.28 0.04 11.38
N LEU A 15 -0.28 -0.70 10.88
CA LEU A 15 1.14 -0.30 10.92
C LEU A 15 1.53 0.67 9.80
N TRP A 16 0.58 1.19 9.03
CA TRP A 16 0.82 2.04 7.88
C TRP A 16 0.00 3.33 8.00
N THR A 17 0.60 4.43 7.57
CA THR A 17 -0.06 5.73 7.47
C THR A 17 -0.32 6.03 5.99
N THR A 18 -1.56 6.32 5.63
CA THR A 18 -1.92 6.80 4.30
C THR A 18 -1.40 8.22 4.11
N GLU A 19 -0.56 8.43 3.09
CA GLU A 19 -0.09 9.78 2.71
C GLU A 19 -1.01 10.42 1.66
N VAL A 20 -1.40 9.63 0.66
CA VAL A 20 -2.35 10.05 -0.38
C VAL A 20 -3.21 8.85 -0.79
N SER A 21 -4.47 9.12 -1.11
CA SER A 21 -5.41 8.11 -1.61
C SER A 21 -6.30 8.70 -2.69
N ASN A 22 -6.78 7.84 -3.58
CA ASN A 22 -7.84 8.12 -4.52
C ASN A 22 -8.90 7.00 -4.44
N THR A 23 -9.90 7.01 -5.32
CA THR A 23 -11.00 6.02 -5.30
C THR A 23 -10.53 4.56 -5.42
N PHE A 24 -9.40 4.32 -6.10
CA PHE A 24 -8.92 2.98 -6.42
C PHE A 24 -7.64 2.63 -5.67
N PHE A 25 -6.77 3.60 -5.40
CA PHE A 25 -5.44 3.37 -4.88
C PHE A 25 -5.14 4.17 -3.62
N CYS A 26 -4.32 3.60 -2.75
CA CYS A 26 -3.85 4.22 -1.52
C CYS A 26 -2.33 4.08 -1.41
N LEU A 27 -1.62 5.20 -1.33
CA LEU A 27 -0.18 5.23 -1.01
C LEU A 27 -0.01 5.31 0.50
N GLN A 28 0.83 4.42 1.02
CA GLN A 28 1.06 4.29 2.44
C GLN A 28 2.53 4.25 2.79
N LYS A 29 2.90 4.94 3.87
CA LYS A 29 4.21 4.88 4.52
C LYS A 29 4.14 4.01 5.76
N ARG A 30 5.14 3.16 5.97
CA ARG A 30 5.24 2.31 7.16
C ARG A 30 5.43 3.19 8.40
N ARG A 31 4.64 2.97 9.44
CA ARG A 31 4.87 3.56 10.76
C ARG A 31 6.13 2.95 11.35
N GLY A 32 7.21 3.70 11.36
CA GLY A 32 8.43 3.33 12.10
C GLY A 32 8.19 3.47 13.59
N HIS A 33 8.70 2.50 14.36
CA HIS A 33 8.85 2.65 15.81
C HIS A 33 9.85 3.79 16.05
N GLY A 34 9.36 5.01 16.27
CA GLY A 34 10.19 6.19 16.52
C GLY A 34 9.66 7.53 15.97
N GLU A 35 8.68 7.56 15.07
CA GLU A 35 8.31 8.83 14.40
C GLU A 35 7.18 9.63 15.10
N HIS A 36 6.47 9.06 16.08
CA HIS A 36 5.50 9.81 16.87
C HIS A 36 5.56 9.48 18.37
N LYS A 37 5.95 10.49 19.15
CA LYS A 37 5.44 10.86 20.47
C LYS A 37 4.87 9.71 21.33
N GLY A 38 5.66 9.28 22.32
CA GLY A 38 5.18 8.75 23.60
C GLY A 38 4.11 7.66 23.54
N GLY A 39 4.51 6.41 23.31
CA GLY A 39 3.60 5.27 23.40
C GLY A 39 4.35 3.96 23.37
N ILE A 40 4.50 3.36 24.55
CA ILE A 40 5.13 2.06 24.78
C ILE A 40 4.14 0.98 24.27
N THR A 41 4.22 0.62 23.00
CA THR A 41 3.60 -0.60 22.46
C THR A 41 4.57 -1.31 21.54
N GLY A 42 5.78 -1.55 22.05
CA GLY A 42 6.55 -2.71 21.67
C GLY A 42 5.93 -3.92 22.36
N LEU A 43 5.24 -4.79 21.60
CA LEU A 43 4.93 -6.14 22.06
C LEU A 43 4.75 -7.08 20.84
N PHE A 44 5.89 -7.65 20.44
CA PHE A 44 6.13 -8.93 19.77
C PHE A 44 5.39 -9.30 18.48
N ILE A 45 6.09 -9.19 17.35
CA ILE A 45 6.07 -10.23 16.32
C ILE A 45 7.42 -10.94 16.37
N SER A 46 7.47 -11.92 17.28
CA SER A 46 8.55 -12.88 17.44
C SER A 46 8.38 -13.99 16.40
N THR A 47 8.69 -13.70 15.14
CA THR A 47 8.95 -14.73 14.11
C THR A 47 9.90 -14.16 13.06
N LEU A 48 10.99 -13.55 13.54
CA LEU A 48 12.12 -13.13 12.72
C LEU A 48 13.08 -14.30 12.58
N ASP A 49 12.66 -15.34 11.87
CA ASP A 49 13.65 -16.19 11.22
C ASP A 49 13.36 -16.11 9.73
N HIS A 50 14.41 -15.81 8.97
CA HIS A 50 14.51 -16.02 7.52
C HIS A 50 14.34 -14.89 6.50
N MET A 51 14.57 -13.60 6.81
CA MET A 51 14.85 -12.61 5.75
C MET A 51 16.02 -11.67 6.06
N ARG A 52 17.20 -12.17 5.67
CA ARG A 52 18.46 -11.50 5.33
C ARG A 52 18.30 -10.05 4.81
N ASP A 53 18.85 -9.09 5.55
CA ASP A 53 19.36 -7.78 5.09
C ASP A 53 18.60 -7.02 3.99
N ALA A 54 17.29 -6.81 4.16
CA ALA A 54 16.60 -5.74 3.45
C ALA A 54 15.85 -4.89 4.47
N LYS A 55 16.28 -3.64 4.66
CA LYS A 55 15.51 -2.63 5.39
C LYS A 55 14.07 -2.71 4.87
N PRO A 56 13.06 -3.03 5.70
CA PRO A 56 11.75 -3.33 5.16
C PRO A 56 11.21 -2.08 4.46
N PRO A 57 10.61 -2.23 3.27
CA PRO A 57 10.26 -1.12 2.40
C PRO A 57 9.44 -0.07 3.16
N SER A 58 9.85 1.19 2.99
CA SER A 58 9.26 2.30 3.73
C SER A 58 7.90 2.69 3.17
N TYR A 59 7.62 2.38 1.89
CA TYR A 59 6.42 2.80 1.18
C TYR A 59 5.78 1.66 0.38
N ARG A 60 4.46 1.71 0.22
CA ARG A 60 3.68 0.81 -0.63
C ARG A 60 2.47 1.50 -1.25
N ILE A 61 2.01 1.01 -2.39
CA ILE A 61 0.72 1.38 -2.99
C ILE A 61 -0.21 0.17 -2.96
N LEU A 62 -1.43 0.40 -2.47
CA LEU A 62 -2.49 -0.58 -2.44
C LEU A 62 -3.54 -0.26 -3.49
N LEU A 63 -4.06 -1.28 -4.17
CA LEU A 63 -5.33 -1.26 -4.86
C LEU A 63 -6.42 -1.65 -3.87
N GLN A 64 -7.38 -0.76 -3.69
CA GLN A 64 -8.53 -0.94 -2.83
C GLN A 64 -9.65 -1.63 -3.60
N THR A 65 -10.31 -2.60 -2.97
CA THR A 65 -11.52 -3.20 -3.52
C THR A 65 -12.72 -2.71 -2.71
N PRO A 66 -13.70 -2.03 -3.33
CA PRO A 66 -14.79 -1.40 -2.57
C PRO A 66 -15.77 -2.40 -1.95
N VAL A 67 -15.78 -3.65 -2.41
CA VAL A 67 -16.74 -4.70 -2.02
C VAL A 67 -16.15 -5.79 -1.15
N SER A 68 -14.86 -5.72 -0.81
CA SER A 68 -14.14 -6.81 -0.16
C SER A 68 -13.20 -6.30 0.94
N ASP A 69 -12.99 -7.12 1.97
CA ASP A 69 -12.10 -6.84 3.11
C ASP A 69 -10.61 -6.99 2.74
N PHE A 70 -10.33 -7.24 1.45
CA PHE A 70 -9.01 -7.43 0.91
C PHE A 70 -8.57 -6.24 0.06
N SER A 71 -7.27 -5.98 0.07
CA SER A 71 -6.61 -5.01 -0.79
C SER A 71 -5.38 -5.67 -1.40
N TYR A 72 -4.90 -5.17 -2.54
CA TYR A 72 -3.74 -5.74 -3.23
C TYR A 72 -2.56 -4.80 -3.19
N VAL A 73 -1.40 -5.26 -2.74
CA VAL A 73 -0.15 -4.49 -2.85
C VAL A 73 0.32 -4.55 -4.30
N VAL A 74 0.36 -3.41 -4.99
CA VAL A 74 0.73 -3.34 -6.42
C VAL A 74 2.13 -2.75 -6.64
N SER A 75 2.62 -1.93 -5.70
CA SER A 75 3.99 -1.42 -5.72
C SER A 75 4.55 -1.26 -4.31
N VAL A 76 5.86 -1.46 -4.16
CA VAL A 76 6.62 -1.14 -2.94
C VAL A 76 7.88 -0.37 -3.29
N ALA A 77 8.33 0.52 -2.39
CA ALA A 77 9.59 1.22 -2.57
C ALA A 77 10.32 1.49 -1.24
N GLY A 78 11.63 1.62 -1.34
CA GLY A 78 12.49 1.98 -0.20
C GLY A 78 12.50 3.48 0.10
N ASN A 79 12.27 4.32 -0.92
CA ASN A 79 12.30 5.78 -0.83
C ASN A 79 11.01 6.41 -1.40
N HIS A 80 10.77 7.67 -1.01
CA HIS A 80 9.56 8.41 -1.37
C HIS A 80 9.52 8.77 -2.87
N GLN A 81 10.68 9.05 -3.48
CA GLN A 81 10.75 9.46 -4.88
C GLN A 81 10.28 8.34 -5.81
N GLU A 82 10.77 7.12 -5.62
CA GLU A 82 10.37 5.95 -6.41
C GLU A 82 8.88 5.65 -6.29
N ILE A 83 8.34 5.63 -5.07
CA ILE A 83 6.90 5.34 -4.90
C ILE A 83 6.02 6.45 -5.48
N THR A 84 6.50 7.70 -5.47
CA THR A 84 5.78 8.83 -6.06
C THR A 84 5.75 8.71 -7.58
N SER A 85 6.86 8.31 -8.21
CA SER A 85 6.88 8.05 -9.65
C SER A 85 5.91 6.94 -10.04
N ASP A 86 5.87 5.85 -9.28
CA ASP A 86 4.91 4.76 -9.49
C ASP A 86 3.47 5.26 -9.30
N TRP A 87 3.20 6.08 -8.28
CA TRP A 87 1.90 6.68 -8.02
C TRP A 87 1.42 7.55 -9.17
N LEU A 88 2.27 8.47 -9.66
CA LEU A 88 1.94 9.33 -10.80
C LEU A 88 1.64 8.52 -12.05
N TRP A 89 2.42 7.47 -12.31
CA TRP A 89 2.16 6.57 -13.43
C TRP A 89 0.77 5.90 -13.32
N LEU A 90 0.36 5.44 -12.12
CA LEU A 90 -1.00 4.92 -11.91
C LEU A 90 -2.07 5.99 -12.18
N GLN A 91 -1.84 7.22 -11.73
CA GLN A 91 -2.80 8.30 -11.91
C GLN A 91 -3.00 8.64 -13.39
N GLU A 92 -1.92 8.72 -14.15
CA GLU A 92 -1.96 9.11 -15.56
C GLU A 92 -2.47 7.99 -16.47
N ASN A 93 -2.16 6.73 -16.17
CA ASN A 93 -2.43 5.62 -17.10
C ASN A 93 -3.66 4.78 -16.72
N LEU A 94 -3.98 4.68 -15.42
CA LEU A 94 -5.03 3.77 -14.95
C LEU A 94 -6.29 4.48 -14.47
N LEU A 95 -6.24 5.72 -14.00
CA LEU A 95 -7.46 6.40 -13.55
C LEU A 95 -8.44 6.68 -14.70
N GLU A 96 -7.95 7.01 -15.89
CA GLU A 96 -8.81 7.21 -17.07
C GLU A 96 -9.52 5.91 -17.46
N THR A 97 -8.76 4.81 -17.51
CA THR A 97 -9.30 3.48 -17.82
C THR A 97 -10.29 3.04 -16.73
N LEU A 98 -9.92 3.11 -15.45
CA LEU A 98 -10.78 2.65 -14.35
C LEU A 98 -12.03 3.52 -14.15
N GLY A 99 -11.93 4.83 -14.40
CA GLY A 99 -13.09 5.74 -14.38
C GLY A 99 -14.14 5.36 -15.43
N GLY A 100 -13.70 4.96 -16.62
CA GLY A 100 -14.58 4.45 -17.68
C GLY A 100 -15.32 3.18 -17.28
N TRP A 101 -14.69 2.27 -16.54
CA TRP A 101 -15.28 1.00 -16.11
C TRP A 101 -16.21 1.16 -14.90
N ALA A 102 -15.83 2.00 -13.94
CA ALA A 102 -16.67 2.34 -12.80
C ALA A 102 -17.98 3.03 -13.24
N GLY A 103 -17.93 3.87 -14.27
CA GLY A 103 -19.11 4.48 -14.89
C GLY A 103 -20.03 3.48 -15.61
N GLN A 104 -19.53 2.30 -15.98
CA GLN A 104 -20.29 1.24 -16.63
C GLN A 104 -20.79 0.15 -15.65
N GLY A 105 -20.48 0.27 -14.35
CA GLY A 105 -20.87 -0.72 -13.34
C GLY A 105 -20.16 -2.07 -13.48
N VAL A 106 -19.13 -2.16 -14.30
CA VAL A 106 -18.36 -3.39 -14.54
C VAL A 106 -17.06 -3.29 -13.75
N TRP A 107 -17.07 -3.77 -12.51
CA TRP A 107 -15.83 -4.05 -11.79
C TRP A 107 -15.28 -5.40 -12.27
N PRO A 108 -14.02 -5.48 -12.72
CA PRO A 108 -13.41 -6.77 -13.00
C PRO A 108 -13.20 -7.49 -11.65
N GLY A 109 -14.07 -8.46 -11.38
CA GLY A 109 -13.92 -9.41 -10.28
C GLY A 109 -12.89 -10.49 -10.59
#